data_AF-A0AAW2YFQ0-F1
#
_entry.id   AF-A0AAW2YFQ0-F1
#
_cell.length_a   1.000
_cell.length_b   1.000
_cell.length_c   1.000
_cell.angle_alpha   90.00
_cell.angle_beta   90.00
_cell.angle_gamma   90.00
#
_symmetry.space_group_name_H-M   'P 1'
#
loop_
_entity.id
_entity.type
_entity.pdbx_description
1 polymer ?
#
loop_
_entity_poly.entity_id
_entity_poly.type
_entity_poly.pdbx_seq_one_letter_code
_entity_poly.pdbx_strand_id
1 'polypeptide(L)'
;MAKLIAFLLLLLISPAAYAATTHTVGGSSGWNTGIDYGNWASGQTFATGDSLLFSYDVTHAVNEVSEADYQSCSSANPINSYPSSPTTVP
;
A
#
# COMPACT_ATOMS: atom_id res chain seq x y z
N MET A 1 -18.54 38.31 15.85
CA MET A 1 -17.68 37.52 16.76
C MET A 1 -18.19 36.09 16.94
N ALA A 2 -19.37 35.85 17.54
CA ALA A 2 -19.87 34.49 17.82
C ALA A 2 -20.02 33.58 16.58
N LYS A 3 -20.48 34.11 15.44
CA LYS A 3 -20.58 33.35 14.18
C LYS A 3 -19.24 32.90 13.61
N LEU A 4 -18.19 33.71 13.78
CA LEU A 4 -16.81 33.38 13.37
C LEU A 4 -16.23 32.26 14.24
N ILE A 5 -16.48 32.31 15.56
CA ILE A 5 -16.05 31.28 16.50
C ILE A 5 -16.77 29.95 16.22
N ALA A 6 -18.09 29.99 15.99
CA ALA A 6 -18.87 28.80 15.65
C ALA A 6 -18.41 28.16 14.33
N PHE A 7 -18.05 28.96 13.32
CA PHE A 7 -17.53 28.47 12.04
C PHE A 7 -16.13 27.85 12.19
N LEU A 8 -15.27 28.44 13.02
CA LEU A 8 -13.94 27.89 13.31
C LEU A 8 -14.02 26.54 14.04
N LEU A 9 -14.96 26.41 14.99
CA LEU A 9 -15.22 25.16 15.70
C LEU A 9 -15.75 24.06 14.75
N LEU A 10 -16.59 24.42 13.77
CA LEU A 10 -17.08 23.50 12.74
C LEU A 10 -15.97 22.93 11.85
N LEU A 11 -14.96 23.75 11.51
CA LEU A 11 -13.79 23.31 10.72
C LEU A 11 -12.87 22.36 11.50
N LEU A 12 -12.84 22.47 12.84
CA LEU A 12 -12.07 21.55 13.70
C LEU A 12 -12.75 20.18 13.88
N ILE A 13 -14.06 20.10 13.59
CA ILE A 13 -14.86 18.87 13.71
C ILE A 13 -15.00 18.16 12.35
N SER A 14 -14.64 18.81 11.24
CA SER A 14 -14.65 18.14 9.94
C SER A 14 -13.60 17.02 9.93
N PRO A 15 -13.96 15.77 9.58
CA PRO A 15 -12.97 14.72 9.39
C PRO A 15 -11.92 15.22 8.41
N ALA A 16 -10.64 15.15 8.77
CA ALA A 16 -9.58 15.37 7.81
C ALA A 16 -9.80 14.38 6.66
N ALA A 17 -10.04 14.89 5.45
CA ALA A 17 -10.08 14.07 4.26
C ALA A 17 -8.64 13.62 3.99
N TYR A 18 -8.27 12.47 4.54
CA TYR A 18 -7.01 11.82 4.17
C TYR A 18 -7.17 11.33 2.73
N ALA A 19 -6.42 11.93 1.81
CA ALA A 19 -6.36 11.43 0.45
C ALA A 19 -5.69 10.05 0.48
N ALA A 20 -6.28 9.09 -0.24
CA ALA A 20 -5.67 7.80 -0.47
C ALA A 20 -4.28 7.96 -1.10
N THR A 21 -3.31 7.25 -0.55
CA THR A 21 -1.92 7.27 -0.99
C THR A 21 -1.62 6.03 -1.82
N THR A 22 -0.86 6.17 -2.91
CA THR A 22 -0.30 5.03 -3.64
C THR A 22 1.17 4.87 -3.26
N HIS A 23 1.50 3.75 -2.62
CA HIS A 23 2.88 3.42 -2.22
C HIS A 23 3.56 2.60 -3.32
N THR A 24 4.63 3.15 -3.91
CA THR A 24 5.47 2.40 -4.84
C THR A 24 6.35 1.42 -4.07
N VAL A 25 6.07 0.12 -4.23
CA VAL A 25 6.77 -0.96 -3.52
C VAL A 25 8.24 -0.99 -3.92
N GLY A 26 9.13 -0.94 -2.93
CA GLY A 26 10.59 -0.91 -3.14
C GLY A 26 11.13 0.42 -3.67
N GLY A 27 10.30 1.46 -3.85
CA GLY A 27 10.73 2.77 -4.34
C GLY A 27 11.39 2.69 -5.72
N SER A 28 12.61 3.21 -5.86
CA SER A 28 13.36 3.16 -7.13
C SER A 28 13.85 1.76 -7.50
N SER A 29 13.93 0.84 -6.54
CA SER A 29 14.31 -0.56 -6.80
C SER A 29 13.17 -1.40 -7.37
N GLY A 30 11.92 -0.97 -7.18
CA GLY A 30 10.73 -1.69 -7.61
C GLY A 30 10.55 -3.04 -6.91
N TRP A 31 9.78 -3.92 -7.55
CA TRP A 31 9.56 -5.29 -7.12
C TRP A 31 10.58 -6.23 -7.77
N ASN A 32 11.64 -6.53 -7.03
CA ASN A 32 12.78 -7.34 -7.42
C ASN A 32 13.34 -8.20 -6.25
N THR A 33 14.17 -9.18 -6.57
CA THR A 33 14.93 -9.98 -5.60
C THR A 33 16.08 -9.18 -4.96
N GLY A 34 16.50 -9.56 -3.75
CA GLY A 34 17.62 -8.93 -3.04
C GLY A 34 17.31 -7.59 -2.38
N ILE A 35 16.04 -7.17 -2.37
CA ILE A 35 15.58 -5.94 -1.71
C ILE A 35 15.01 -6.29 -0.32
N ASP A 36 15.33 -5.47 0.68
CA ASP A 36 14.74 -5.58 2.01
C ASP A 36 13.38 -4.86 2.06
N TYR A 37 12.31 -5.58 1.74
CA TYR A 37 10.94 -5.06 1.82
C TYR A 37 10.46 -4.83 3.25
N GLY A 38 11.07 -5.49 4.25
CA GLY A 38 10.74 -5.25 5.65
C GLY A 38 11.18 -3.85 6.08
N ASN A 39 12.40 -3.47 5.73
CA ASN A 39 12.90 -2.11 5.95
C ASN A 39 12.09 -1.08 5.16
N TRP A 40 11.79 -1.34 3.88
CA TRP A 40 10.94 -0.45 3.08
C TRP A 40 9.57 -0.23 3.73
N ALA A 41 8.88 -1.32 4.12
CA ALA A 41 7.55 -1.26 4.72
C ALA A 41 7.56 -0.55 6.07
N SER A 42 8.63 -0.70 6.86
CA SER A 42 8.78 0.01 8.15
C SER A 42 8.84 1.53 8.03
N GLY A 43 9.22 2.05 6.85
CA GLY A 43 9.23 3.47 6.53
C GLY A 43 7.92 4.00 5.95
N GLN A 44 6.91 3.15 5.75
CA GLN A 44 5.60 3.53 5.23
C GLN A 44 4.56 3.65 6.35
N THR A 45 3.53 4.45 6.12
CA THR A 45 2.29 4.44 6.91
C THR A 45 1.17 4.06 5.95
N PHE A 46 0.60 2.87 6.14
CA PHE A 46 -0.52 2.38 5.33
C PHE A 46 -1.84 2.67 6.05
N ALA A 47 -2.79 3.24 5.32
CA ALA A 47 -4.15 3.51 5.77
C ALA A 47 -5.16 2.80 4.86
N THR A 48 -6.37 2.55 5.39
CA THR A 48 -7.46 2.01 4.59
C THR A 48 -7.78 2.95 3.42
N GLY A 49 -7.82 2.38 2.21
CA GLY A 49 -8.04 3.13 0.97
C GLY A 49 -6.76 3.48 0.22
N ASP A 50 -5.59 3.30 0.83
CA ASP A 50 -4.30 3.37 0.12
C ASP A 50 -4.16 2.22 -0.88
N SER A 51 -3.16 2.29 -1.76
CA SER A 51 -2.86 1.23 -2.72
C SER A 51 -1.37 0.98 -2.84
N LEU A 52 -0.99 -0.23 -3.24
CA LEU A 52 0.38 -0.64 -3.49
C LEU A 52 0.63 -0.77 -4.99
N LEU A 53 1.57 0.02 -5.51
CA LEU A 53 2.03 -0.07 -6.89
C LEU A 53 3.28 -0.97 -6.96
N PHE A 54 3.14 -2.10 -7.63
CA PHE A 54 4.23 -3.02 -7.92
C PHE A 54 4.66 -2.84 -9.39
N SER A 55 5.95 -2.54 -9.57
CA SER A 55 6.60 -2.43 -10.88
C SER A 55 7.73 -3.45 -10.97
N TYR A 56 7.63 -4.36 -11.93
CA TYR A 56 8.58 -5.46 -12.15
C TYR A 56 8.72 -5.85 -13.62
N ASP A 57 9.73 -6.65 -13.95
CA ASP A 57 9.85 -7.26 -15.28
C ASP A 57 9.01 -8.55 -15.40
N VAL A 58 9.02 -9.17 -16.57
CA VAL A 58 8.21 -10.39 -16.86
C VAL A 58 8.65 -11.64 -16.08
N THR A 59 9.74 -11.59 -15.32
CA THR A 59 10.24 -12.72 -14.51
C THR A 59 9.62 -12.75 -13.11
N HIS A 60 8.85 -11.73 -12.75
CA HIS A 60 8.17 -11.63 -11.47
C HIS A 60 6.66 -11.57 -11.62
N ALA A 61 5.97 -11.87 -10.53
CA ALA A 61 4.55 -11.71 -10.35
C ALA A 61 4.27 -11.26 -8.91
N VAL A 62 3.03 -10.85 -8.64
CA VAL A 62 2.56 -10.55 -7.29
C VAL A 62 1.43 -11.51 -6.96
N ASN A 63 1.54 -12.18 -5.81
CA ASN A 63 0.49 -13.01 -5.24
C ASN A 63 0.15 -12.49 -3.85
N GLU A 64 -1.12 -12.22 -3.62
CA GLU A 64 -1.63 -12.02 -2.27
C GLU A 64 -1.84 -13.39 -1.63
N VAL A 65 -1.33 -13.58 -0.42
CA VAL A 65 -1.29 -14.88 0.26
C VAL A 65 -1.65 -14.75 1.73
N SER A 66 -1.98 -15.88 2.37
CA SER A 66 -2.15 -15.94 3.81
C SER A 66 -0.82 -15.72 4.56
N GLU A 67 -0.87 -15.39 5.85
CA GLU A 67 0.34 -15.29 6.68
C GLU A 67 1.14 -16.60 6.68
N ALA A 68 0.46 -17.76 6.78
CA ALA A 68 1.12 -19.06 6.78
C ALA A 68 1.85 -19.35 5.47
N ASP A 69 1.24 -18.99 4.34
CA ASP A 69 1.85 -19.14 3.01
C ASP A 69 3.02 -18.16 2.82
N TYR A 70 2.92 -16.92 3.34
CA TYR A 70 4.03 -15.97 3.34
C TYR A 70 5.23 -16.51 4.13
N GLN A 71 5.03 -16.98 5.37
CA GLN A 71 6.09 -17.50 6.23
C GLN A 71 6.76 -18.76 5.67
N SER A 72 6.01 -19.57 4.93
CA SER A 72 6.53 -20.79 4.28
C SER A 72 7.02 -20.57 2.84
N CYS A 73 6.91 -19.34 2.31
CA CYS A 73 7.19 -19.00 0.92
C CYS A 73 6.41 -19.86 -0.10
N SER A 74 5.15 -20.16 0.22
CA SER A 74 4.22 -20.91 -0.62
C SER A 74 3.44 -19.98 -1.53
N SER A 75 3.40 -20.29 -2.83
CA SER A 75 2.57 -19.62 -3.83
C SER A 75 1.43 -20.52 -4.34
N ALA A 76 1.18 -21.65 -3.68
CA ALA A 76 0.25 -22.67 -4.15
C ALA A 76 -1.23 -22.26 -4.01
N ASN A 77 -1.55 -21.43 -3.02
CA ASN A 77 -2.92 -21.04 -2.69
C ASN A 77 -3.05 -19.50 -2.64
N PRO A 78 -2.85 -18.79 -3.76
CA PRO A 78 -2.99 -17.34 -3.77
C PRO A 78 -4.44 -16.94 -3.49
N ILE A 79 -4.62 -15.89 -2.69
CA ILE A 79 -5.89 -15.19 -2.51
C ILE A 79 -6.21 -14.43 -3.80
N ASN A 80 -5.22 -13.72 -4.33
CA ASN A 80 -5.25 -13.03 -5.62
C ASN A 80 -3.90 -13.15 -6.32
N SER A 81 -3.91 -13.11 -7.66
CA SER A 81 -2.70 -13.18 -8.49
C SER A 81 -2.68 -12.06 -9.53
N TYR A 82 -1.52 -11.42 -9.66
CA TYR A 82 -1.28 -10.32 -10.60
C TYR A 82 -0.04 -10.66 -11.45
N PRO A 83 -0.24 -11.25 -12.65
CA PRO A 83 0.87 -11.74 -13.48
C PRO A 83 1.52 -10.66 -14.35
N SER A 84 0.92 -9.46 -14.44
CA SER A 84 1.35 -8.39 -15.34
C SER A 84 1.83 -7.16 -14.58
N SER A 85 2.88 -6.54 -15.11
CA SER A 85 3.45 -5.30 -14.58
C SER A 85 3.12 -4.09 -15.47
N PRO A 86 2.95 -2.89 -14.90
CA PRO A 86 2.78 -2.65 -13.47
C PRO A 86 1.41 -3.13 -12.98
N THR A 87 1.29 -3.43 -11.69
CA THR A 87 0.00 -3.76 -11.06
C THR A 87 -0.22 -2.93 -9.80
N THR A 88 -1.47 -2.52 -9.59
CA THR A 88 -1.90 -1.79 -8.39
C THR A 88 -2.83 -2.67 -7.58
N VAL A 89 -2.45 -2.93 -6.33
CA VAL A 89 -3.26 -3.66 -5.35
C VAL A 89 -3.94 -2.63 -4.44
N PRO A 90 -5.28 -2.57 -4.40
CA PRO A 90 -6.03 -1.63 -3.55
C PRO A 90 -6.09 -2.05 -2.08
#